data_AF-T0PBQ9-F1
#
_entry.id   AF-T0PBQ9-F1
#
_cell.length_a   1.000
_cell.length_b   1.000
_cell.length_c   1.000
_cell.angle_alpha   90.00
_cell.angle_beta   90.00
_cell.angle_gamma   90.00
#
_symmetry.space_group_name_H-M   'P 1'
#
loop_
_entity.id
_entity.type
_entity.pdbx_description
1 polymer ?
#
loop_
_entity_poly.entity_id
_entity_poly.type
_entity_poly.pdbx_seq_one_letter_code
_entity_poly.pdbx_strand_id
1 'polypeptide(L)'
;MFSKKVFATLLSLSVLMSSSTTSSMSLFRNQKLTPNQTTNENAYYKYGGPVDLSVANEEKIIEMLKREGEISKDATYEEAYDVFIKYMQESTKENEKQKPSKLERDLKAKQNQKVQKYKFDPRQPDTNPKEVNILTLLVDFKDYKHNNIKPDESDMYYQDYSHKHFEDMIFGDNGYEGPNGERFTSMKQYYKEQSGGSLNIKGKVAGWYTLSNDAAYYGAKKGSSNDARPRNAVAEALALAAKDPNINLADFDKTDRYDLDGDGNLNEPDGVIDHLMVLHAGVGEEAGGGSLGSNAIWSHRWNLGGMYKIPGTEYYAYDYTIEPEDGAAGVFAHEFGHDLGLPDEYDTGATRCNMKSIA
;
A
#
# COMPACT_ATOMS: atom_id res chain seq x y z
N MET A 1 -61.35 -5.99 52.13
CA MET A 1 -60.56 -5.37 51.03
C MET A 1 -59.81 -6.48 50.30
N PHE A 2 -59.85 -6.46 48.96
CA PHE A 2 -59.05 -7.18 47.94
C PHE A 2 -57.63 -7.64 48.38
N SER A 3 -56.90 -8.61 47.82
CA SER A 3 -57.06 -9.68 46.80
C SER A 3 -55.72 -10.45 46.72
N LYS A 4 -55.80 -11.80 46.61
CA LYS A 4 -54.88 -12.84 46.05
C LYS A 4 -53.40 -12.56 45.70
N LYS A 5 -52.50 -13.48 46.10
CA LYS A 5 -51.73 -14.50 45.29
C LYS A 5 -50.61 -15.12 46.15
N VAL A 6 -50.65 -16.40 46.53
CA VAL A 6 -50.21 -17.65 45.85
C VAL A 6 -48.72 -17.69 45.48
N PHE A 7 -47.96 -18.57 46.14
CA PHE A 7 -46.89 -19.35 45.51
C PHE A 7 -46.91 -20.77 46.10
N ALA A 8 -47.13 -21.76 45.23
CA ALA A 8 -47.25 -23.17 45.56
C ALA A 8 -46.09 -23.95 44.94
N THR A 9 -45.68 -24.99 45.66
CA THR A 9 -44.61 -25.93 45.41
C THR A 9 -45.05 -27.05 44.43
N LEU A 10 -44.04 -27.68 43.78
CA LEU A 10 -43.92 -29.09 43.34
C LEU A 10 -44.00 -29.45 41.83
N LEU A 11 -43.01 -30.30 41.48
CA LEU A 11 -42.93 -31.35 40.42
C LEU A 11 -42.69 -30.88 38.96
N SER A 12 -41.82 -31.50 38.15
CA SER A 12 -41.59 -32.95 37.96
C SER A 12 -40.43 -33.27 36.98
N LEU A 13 -39.92 -34.51 37.09
CA LEU A 13 -39.43 -35.47 36.08
C LEU A 13 -38.30 -35.11 35.09
N SER A 14 -37.12 -35.70 35.33
CA SER A 14 -36.12 -36.02 34.31
C SER A 14 -36.18 -37.52 33.97
N VAL A 15 -36.42 -37.83 32.70
CA VAL A 15 -36.35 -39.20 32.14
C VAL A 15 -35.16 -39.26 31.18
N LEU A 16 -34.27 -40.21 31.47
CA LEU A 16 -33.19 -40.67 30.59
C LEU A 16 -33.74 -41.45 29.40
N MET A 17 -33.16 -41.25 28.22
CA MET A 17 -33.06 -42.28 27.18
C MET A 17 -31.75 -42.09 26.41
N SER A 18 -30.90 -43.10 26.50
CA SER A 18 -29.69 -43.31 25.71
C SER A 18 -30.05 -44.02 24.39
N SER A 19 -29.37 -43.69 23.29
CA SER A 19 -29.07 -44.63 22.20
C SER A 19 -28.07 -44.07 21.18
N SER A 20 -26.91 -44.74 21.14
CA SER A 20 -26.12 -45.15 19.95
C SER A 20 -25.74 -44.12 18.88
N THR A 21 -24.46 -43.73 18.92
CA THR A 21 -23.48 -43.87 17.84
C THR A 21 -24.00 -43.94 16.40
N THR A 22 -23.82 -42.86 15.65
CA THR A 22 -23.28 -42.92 14.28
C THR A 22 -22.22 -41.84 14.14
N SER A 23 -20.99 -42.29 13.92
CA SER A 23 -19.85 -41.45 13.58
C SER A 23 -20.08 -40.83 12.20
N SER A 24 -20.35 -39.53 12.15
CA SER A 24 -20.07 -38.72 10.97
C SER A 24 -18.86 -37.85 11.27
N MET A 25 -17.68 -38.48 11.30
CA MET A 25 -16.45 -37.78 10.91
C MET A 25 -16.61 -37.40 9.44
N SER A 26 -17.27 -36.26 9.19
CA SER A 26 -17.15 -35.59 7.90
C SER A 26 -15.75 -34.99 7.86
N LEU A 27 -14.87 -35.74 7.22
CA LEU A 27 -13.59 -35.33 6.65
C LEU A 27 -13.63 -33.85 6.20
N PHE A 28 -13.10 -32.95 7.03
CA PHE A 28 -12.58 -31.68 6.55
C PHE A 28 -11.26 -31.99 5.84
N ARG A 29 -11.37 -32.45 4.59
CA ARG A 29 -10.24 -32.73 3.70
C ARG A 29 -10.28 -31.70 2.58
N ASN A 30 -9.29 -30.81 2.61
CA ASN A 30 -8.77 -30.01 1.51
C ASN A 30 -9.81 -29.35 0.59
N GLN A 31 -10.37 -28.22 1.02
CA GLN A 31 -10.66 -27.16 0.05
C GLN A 31 -9.44 -26.26 -0.04
N LYS A 32 -8.52 -26.58 -0.96
CA LYS A 32 -7.58 -25.59 -1.48
C LYS A 32 -8.44 -24.43 -1.99
N LEU A 33 -8.41 -23.28 -1.33
CA LEU A 33 -8.95 -22.05 -1.90
C LEU A 33 -8.21 -21.84 -3.22
N THR A 34 -8.91 -22.03 -4.34
CA THR A 34 -8.39 -21.62 -5.64
C THR A 34 -8.59 -20.11 -5.68
N PRO A 35 -7.51 -19.30 -5.73
CA PRO A 35 -7.66 -17.86 -5.89
C PRO A 35 -8.48 -17.65 -7.16
N ASN A 36 -9.52 -16.82 -7.11
CA ASN A 36 -10.28 -16.45 -8.30
C ASN A 36 -9.28 -15.88 -9.33
N GLN A 37 -8.91 -16.71 -10.31
CA GLN A 37 -7.93 -16.38 -11.33
C GLN A 37 -8.55 -15.37 -12.30
N THR A 38 -8.29 -14.09 -12.12
CA THR A 38 -8.56 -13.09 -13.15
C THR A 38 -7.32 -12.92 -14.02
N THR A 39 -7.26 -13.66 -15.13
CA THR A 39 -6.25 -13.49 -16.19
C THR A 39 -6.58 -12.33 -17.13
N ASN A 40 -7.76 -11.72 -16.97
CA ASN A 40 -8.15 -10.58 -17.77
C ASN A 40 -7.54 -9.34 -17.13
N GLU A 41 -6.51 -8.78 -17.76
CA GLU A 41 -5.98 -7.47 -17.40
C GLU A 41 -7.17 -6.54 -17.12
N ASN A 42 -8.12 -6.42 -18.05
CA ASN A 42 -9.33 -5.57 -17.95
C ASN A 42 -10.19 -5.69 -16.67
N ALA A 43 -10.04 -6.75 -15.85
CA ALA A 43 -10.78 -6.91 -14.59
C ALA A 43 -10.30 -5.94 -13.49
N TYR A 44 -9.06 -5.47 -13.56
CA TYR A 44 -8.41 -4.64 -12.54
C TYR A 44 -8.71 -3.12 -12.65
N TYR A 45 -9.45 -2.73 -13.70
CA TYR A 45 -9.53 -1.38 -14.24
C TYR A 45 -10.70 -0.53 -13.70
N LYS A 46 -11.50 -1.08 -12.78
CA LYS A 46 -12.80 -0.48 -12.48
C LYS A 46 -12.71 0.84 -11.72
N TYR A 47 -11.57 1.11 -11.07
CA TYR A 47 -11.29 2.30 -10.26
C TYR A 47 -9.82 2.68 -10.46
N GLY A 48 -9.48 3.98 -10.45
CA GLY A 48 -8.08 4.43 -10.34
C GLY A 48 -7.57 4.42 -8.92
N GLY A 49 -6.30 4.84 -8.76
CA GLY A 49 -5.60 4.88 -7.48
C GLY A 49 -6.34 5.73 -6.43
N PRO A 50 -6.30 5.33 -5.15
CA PRO A 50 -6.74 6.20 -4.07
C PRO A 50 -5.82 7.42 -3.96
N VAL A 51 -6.39 8.55 -3.58
CA VAL A 51 -5.66 9.81 -3.34
C VAL A 51 -5.69 10.12 -1.85
N ASP A 52 -4.54 10.26 -1.21
CA ASP A 52 -4.46 10.85 0.13
C ASP A 52 -4.21 12.36 0.06
N LEU A 53 -5.05 13.13 0.74
CA LEU A 53 -4.98 14.58 0.79
C LEU A 53 -3.87 15.09 1.71
N SER A 54 -3.43 14.29 2.67
CA SER A 54 -2.51 14.78 3.71
C SER A 54 -1.07 14.87 3.23
N VAL A 55 -0.70 14.00 2.28
CA VAL A 55 0.61 13.99 1.62
C VAL A 55 0.71 15.03 0.50
N ALA A 56 -0.39 15.70 0.15
CA ALA A 56 -0.44 16.70 -0.90
C ALA A 56 0.40 17.95 -0.55
N ASN A 57 1.41 18.23 -1.36
CA ASN A 57 2.17 19.47 -1.29
C ASN A 57 1.40 20.59 -2.02
N GLU A 58 0.68 21.40 -1.23
CA GLU A 58 -0.13 22.52 -1.71
C GLU A 58 0.63 23.44 -2.68
N GLU A 59 1.84 23.86 -2.32
CA GLU A 59 2.63 24.79 -3.13
C GLU A 59 2.97 24.17 -4.49
N LYS A 60 3.48 22.94 -4.50
CA LYS A 60 3.87 22.25 -5.73
C LYS A 60 2.67 21.92 -6.63
N ILE A 61 1.52 21.57 -6.06
CA ILE A 61 0.30 21.36 -6.83
C ILE A 61 -0.21 22.68 -7.42
N ILE A 62 -0.18 23.78 -6.67
CA ILE A 62 -0.54 25.11 -7.21
C ILE A 62 0.41 25.49 -8.36
N GLU A 63 1.71 25.26 -8.21
CA GLU A 63 2.70 25.50 -9.28
C GLU A 63 2.42 24.65 -10.52
N MET A 64 2.09 23.36 -10.34
CA MET A 64 1.67 22.46 -11.41
C MET A 64 0.44 23.00 -12.14
N LEU A 65 -0.61 23.35 -11.40
CA LEU A 65 -1.86 23.88 -11.97
C LEU A 65 -1.65 25.21 -12.70
N LYS A 66 -0.75 26.07 -12.22
CA LYS A 66 -0.32 27.29 -12.94
C LYS A 66 0.44 26.97 -14.23
N ARG A 67 1.30 25.95 -14.21
CA ARG A 67 2.07 25.49 -15.39
C ARG A 67 1.15 24.90 -16.46
N GLU A 68 0.11 24.20 -16.04
CA GLU A 68 -0.90 23.58 -16.92
C GLU A 68 -1.98 24.56 -17.40
N GLY A 69 -2.03 25.76 -16.82
CA GLY A 69 -2.96 26.83 -17.21
C GLY A 69 -4.33 26.74 -16.55
N GLU A 70 -4.51 25.88 -15.54
CA GLU A 70 -5.71 25.77 -14.72
C GLU A 70 -5.82 26.91 -13.70
N ILE A 71 -4.68 27.48 -13.28
CA ILE A 71 -4.60 28.68 -12.43
C ILE A 71 -3.87 29.78 -13.21
N SER A 72 -4.38 31.01 -13.14
CA SER A 72 -3.68 32.15 -13.76
C SER A 72 -2.32 32.39 -13.10
N LYS A 73 -1.31 32.78 -13.89
CA LYS A 73 0.05 33.03 -13.37
C LYS A 73 0.09 34.19 -12.36
N ASP A 74 -0.79 35.16 -12.51
CA ASP A 74 -0.98 36.32 -11.65
C ASP A 74 -2.06 36.15 -10.58
N ALA A 75 -2.65 34.95 -10.46
CA ALA A 75 -3.64 34.66 -9.43
C ALA A 75 -3.05 34.93 -8.04
N THR A 76 -3.86 35.59 -7.21
CA THR A 76 -3.60 35.74 -5.78
C THR A 76 -3.53 34.38 -5.10
N TYR A 77 -2.96 34.33 -3.89
CA TYR A 77 -2.93 33.09 -3.11
C TYR A 77 -4.34 32.54 -2.84
N GLU A 78 -5.30 33.41 -2.50
CA GLU A 78 -6.69 32.99 -2.25
C GLU A 78 -7.34 32.36 -3.49
N GLU A 79 -7.18 32.96 -4.67
CA GLU A 79 -7.69 32.42 -5.93
C GLU A 79 -7.03 31.07 -6.28
N ALA A 80 -5.71 30.97 -6.07
CA ALA A 80 -4.97 29.73 -6.33
C ALA A 80 -5.38 28.62 -5.34
N TYR A 81 -5.57 28.97 -4.07
CA TYR A 81 -5.97 28.05 -3.01
C TYR A 81 -7.39 27.50 -3.25
N ASP A 82 -8.33 28.33 -3.72
CA ASP A 82 -9.68 27.86 -4.07
C ASP A 82 -9.67 26.83 -5.19
N VAL A 83 -8.83 27.03 -6.21
CA VAL A 83 -8.65 26.05 -7.31
C VAL A 83 -7.96 24.79 -6.81
N PHE A 84 -6.93 24.91 -5.97
CA PHE A 84 -6.27 23.78 -5.31
C PHE A 84 -7.27 22.93 -4.51
N ILE A 85 -8.08 23.53 -3.65
CA ILE A 85 -9.07 22.80 -2.86
C ILE A 85 -10.08 22.09 -3.78
N LYS A 86 -10.53 22.74 -4.85
CA LYS A 86 -11.42 22.10 -5.84
C LYS A 86 -10.74 20.92 -6.54
N TYR A 87 -9.47 21.06 -6.90
CA TYR A 87 -8.67 19.99 -7.49
C TYR A 87 -8.60 18.78 -6.54
N MET A 88 -8.22 19.01 -5.28
CA MET A 88 -8.15 17.96 -4.24
C MET A 88 -9.51 17.27 -3.99
N GLN A 89 -10.60 18.03 -3.98
CA GLN A 89 -11.96 17.46 -3.89
C GLN A 89 -12.31 16.59 -5.08
N GLU A 90 -11.89 16.99 -6.28
CA GLU A 90 -12.16 16.22 -7.49
C GLU A 90 -11.35 14.93 -7.54
N SER A 91 -10.08 14.98 -7.17
CA SER A 91 -9.17 13.84 -7.12
C SER A 91 -9.62 12.77 -6.12
N THR A 92 -10.28 13.16 -5.02
CA THR A 92 -10.77 12.22 -3.99
C THR A 92 -12.18 11.68 -4.22
N LYS A 93 -12.94 12.18 -5.21
CA LYS A 93 -14.33 11.73 -5.47
C LYS A 93 -14.47 10.22 -5.71
N GLU A 94 -13.44 9.58 -6.26
CA GLU A 94 -13.48 8.13 -6.49
C GLU A 94 -13.17 7.31 -5.24
N ASN A 95 -12.44 7.86 -4.26
CA ASN A 95 -12.15 7.16 -3.00
C ASN A 95 -13.44 6.69 -2.33
N GLU A 96 -14.47 7.55 -2.29
CA GLU A 96 -15.78 7.24 -1.69
C GLU A 96 -16.53 6.10 -2.42
N LYS A 97 -16.21 5.86 -3.70
CA LYS A 97 -16.84 4.81 -4.51
C LYS A 97 -16.11 3.47 -4.39
N GLN A 98 -14.89 3.46 -3.88
CA GLN A 98 -14.12 2.25 -3.64
C GLN A 98 -14.63 1.53 -2.39
N LYS A 99 -15.54 0.57 -2.60
CA LYS A 99 -16.01 -0.32 -1.53
C LYS A 99 -15.13 -1.56 -1.46
N PRO A 100 -14.72 -1.99 -0.25
CA PRO A 100 -13.94 -3.20 -0.08
C PRO A 100 -14.63 -4.41 -0.72
N SER A 101 -13.87 -5.17 -1.51
CA SER A 101 -14.38 -6.40 -2.11
C SER A 101 -14.73 -7.44 -1.03
N LYS A 102 -15.44 -8.52 -1.38
CA LYS A 102 -15.63 -9.62 -0.42
C LYS A 102 -14.28 -10.21 0.00
N LEU A 103 -13.39 -10.46 -0.96
CA LEU A 103 -12.04 -10.95 -0.69
C LEU A 103 -11.30 -10.03 0.27
N GLU A 104 -11.32 -8.71 0.01
CA GLU A 104 -10.63 -7.75 0.87
C GLU A 104 -11.20 -7.75 2.31
N ARG A 105 -12.53 -7.82 2.46
CA ARG A 105 -13.15 -7.93 3.79
C ARG A 105 -12.77 -9.22 4.50
N ASP A 106 -12.74 -10.33 3.78
CA ASP A 106 -12.38 -11.64 4.33
C ASP A 106 -10.91 -11.64 4.77
N LEU A 107 -9.99 -11.12 3.95
CA LEU A 107 -8.55 -11.00 4.29
C LEU A 107 -8.32 -10.04 5.47
N LYS A 108 -8.96 -8.86 5.49
CA LYS A 108 -8.89 -7.93 6.63
C LYS A 108 -9.41 -8.54 7.93
N ALA A 109 -10.45 -9.37 7.86
CA ALA A 109 -10.98 -10.05 9.04
C ALA A 109 -9.99 -11.07 9.62
N LYS A 110 -9.18 -11.71 8.77
CA LYS A 110 -8.11 -12.62 9.21
C LYS A 110 -6.91 -11.87 9.79
N GLN A 111 -6.53 -10.73 9.21
CA GLN A 111 -5.45 -9.88 9.73
C GLN A 111 -5.79 -9.26 11.10
N ASN A 112 -7.06 -8.95 11.37
CA ASN A 112 -7.53 -8.37 12.63
C ASN A 112 -7.61 -9.38 13.81
N GLN A 113 -7.11 -10.60 13.65
CA GLN A 113 -7.09 -11.57 14.75
C GLN A 113 -6.10 -11.15 15.84
N LYS A 114 -6.66 -10.67 16.97
CA LYS A 114 -6.04 -10.31 18.26
C LYS A 114 -4.51 -10.24 18.25
N VAL A 115 -3.99 -9.04 18.00
CA VAL A 115 -2.61 -8.66 18.37
C VAL A 115 -2.38 -9.08 19.83
N GLN A 116 -1.53 -10.08 20.05
CA GLN A 116 -1.12 -10.41 21.40
C GLN A 116 -0.40 -9.19 21.96
N LYS A 117 -0.76 -8.76 23.18
CA LYS A 117 -0.04 -7.67 23.85
C LYS A 117 1.41 -8.10 24.04
N TYR A 118 2.30 -7.61 23.18
CA TYR A 118 3.73 -7.82 23.32
C TYR A 118 4.20 -7.08 24.57
N LYS A 119 4.86 -7.79 25.48
CA LYS A 119 5.44 -7.20 26.68
C LYS A 119 6.90 -6.85 26.39
N PHE A 120 7.12 -5.64 25.89
CA PHE A 120 8.46 -5.12 25.65
C PHE A 120 9.21 -4.92 26.98
N ASP A 121 10.40 -5.50 27.10
CA ASP A 121 11.35 -5.18 28.16
C ASP A 121 12.43 -4.24 27.59
N PRO A 122 12.39 -2.93 27.91
CA PRO A 122 13.35 -1.97 27.37
C PRO A 122 14.80 -2.23 27.77
N ARG A 123 15.07 -3.18 28.68
CA ARG A 123 16.42 -3.52 29.14
C ARG A 123 17.03 -4.73 28.43
N GLN A 124 16.25 -5.45 27.63
CA GLN A 124 16.70 -6.65 26.93
C GLN A 124 16.43 -6.46 25.43
N PRO A 125 17.45 -6.32 24.59
CA PRO A 125 17.25 -6.32 23.14
C PRO A 125 16.61 -7.65 22.73
N ASP A 126 15.66 -7.59 21.79
CA ASP A 126 15.08 -8.81 21.23
C ASP A 126 16.19 -9.63 20.54
N THR A 127 16.32 -10.90 20.95
CA THR A 127 17.37 -11.80 20.44
C THR A 127 16.89 -12.61 19.23
N ASN A 128 15.61 -12.49 18.85
CA ASN A 128 15.04 -13.16 17.70
C ASN A 128 14.16 -12.19 16.89
N PRO A 129 14.77 -11.21 16.20
CA PRO A 129 14.03 -10.22 15.44
C PRO A 129 13.18 -10.89 14.34
N LYS A 130 11.97 -10.38 14.14
CA LYS A 130 11.15 -10.75 12.97
C LYS A 130 11.84 -10.20 11.73
N GLU A 131 12.20 -11.10 10.82
CA GLU A 131 12.70 -10.71 9.51
C GLU A 131 11.54 -10.47 8.55
N VAL A 132 11.63 -9.37 7.80
CA VAL A 132 10.71 -9.01 6.73
C VAL A 132 11.53 -8.75 5.47
N ASN A 133 11.17 -9.40 4.37
CA ASN A 133 11.80 -9.25 3.07
C ASN A 133 10.90 -8.46 2.13
N ILE A 134 11.39 -7.32 1.64
CA ILE A 134 10.66 -6.42 0.75
C ILE A 134 11.19 -6.55 -0.68
N LEU A 135 10.29 -6.75 -1.64
CA LEU A 135 10.60 -6.64 -3.06
C LEU A 135 10.35 -5.19 -3.51
N THR A 136 11.41 -4.49 -3.91
CA THR A 136 11.33 -3.14 -4.46
C THR A 136 11.57 -3.17 -5.96
N LEU A 137 10.58 -2.78 -6.76
CA LEU A 137 10.68 -2.74 -8.22
C LEU A 137 10.76 -1.28 -8.70
N LEU A 138 11.83 -0.93 -9.40
CA LEU A 138 11.96 0.36 -10.06
C LEU A 138 11.39 0.27 -11.48
N VAL A 139 10.53 1.21 -11.86
CA VAL A 139 9.89 1.23 -13.17
C VAL A 139 9.96 2.60 -13.83
N ASP A 140 10.27 2.62 -15.12
CA ASP A 140 10.16 3.83 -15.92
C ASP A 140 9.16 3.64 -17.06
N PHE A 141 8.80 4.74 -17.71
CA PHE A 141 7.77 4.74 -18.74
C PHE A 141 8.40 4.73 -20.13
N LYS A 142 7.59 4.48 -21.15
CA LYS A 142 8.06 4.49 -22.53
C LYS A 142 8.59 5.88 -22.96
N ASP A 143 7.93 6.94 -22.52
CA ASP A 143 8.22 8.34 -22.86
C ASP A 143 9.03 9.10 -21.79
N TYR A 144 9.07 8.60 -20.55
CA TYR A 144 9.75 9.23 -19.43
C TYR A 144 10.64 8.24 -18.68
N LYS A 145 11.97 8.43 -18.74
CA LYS A 145 12.96 7.58 -18.08
C LYS A 145 13.34 8.10 -16.70
N HIS A 146 13.81 7.20 -15.83
CA HIS A 146 14.47 7.61 -14.59
C HIS A 146 15.65 8.56 -14.88
N ASN A 147 16.10 9.30 -13.86
CA ASN A 147 17.12 10.34 -13.94
C ASN A 147 16.73 11.53 -14.85
N ASN A 148 15.43 11.77 -15.08
CA ASN A 148 14.93 12.95 -15.80
C ASN A 148 14.22 13.99 -14.91
N ILE A 149 14.20 13.78 -13.59
CA ILE A 149 13.79 14.81 -12.63
C ILE A 149 14.77 15.98 -12.75
N LYS A 150 14.26 17.22 -12.81
CA LYS A 150 15.13 18.40 -12.84
C LYS A 150 15.45 18.88 -11.41
N PRO A 151 16.60 19.57 -11.21
CA PRO A 151 16.98 20.07 -9.89
C PRO A 151 15.96 21.00 -9.22
N ASP A 152 15.12 21.69 -10.00
CA ASP A 152 14.06 22.58 -9.51
C ASP A 152 12.71 21.87 -9.30
N GLU A 153 12.60 20.60 -9.72
CA GLU A 153 11.37 19.81 -9.60
C GLU A 153 11.25 19.08 -8.26
N SER A 154 12.35 18.88 -7.53
CA SER A 154 12.35 18.16 -6.25
C SER A 154 13.33 18.74 -5.23
N ASP A 155 12.91 18.83 -3.97
CA ASP A 155 13.79 19.16 -2.85
C ASP A 155 14.70 17.98 -2.46
N MET A 156 14.36 16.77 -2.91
CA MET A 156 15.13 15.53 -2.76
C MET A 156 15.78 15.14 -4.10
N TYR A 157 16.32 16.12 -4.81
CA TYR A 157 16.99 15.91 -6.09
C TYR A 157 18.34 15.18 -5.94
N TYR A 158 18.55 14.13 -6.74
CA TYR A 158 19.84 13.46 -6.90
C TYR A 158 20.26 13.44 -8.36
N GLN A 159 21.58 13.51 -8.61
CA GLN A 159 22.12 13.40 -9.97
C GLN A 159 21.94 11.98 -10.56
N ASP A 160 21.84 10.96 -9.70
CA ASP A 160 21.70 9.57 -10.09
C ASP A 160 20.86 8.76 -9.08
N TYR A 161 19.60 8.48 -9.43
CA TYR A 161 18.67 7.57 -8.79
C TYR A 161 18.98 6.11 -9.16
N SER A 162 20.19 5.68 -8.81
CA SER A 162 20.69 4.33 -9.07
C SER A 162 20.04 3.27 -8.15
N HIS A 163 20.21 1.98 -8.46
CA HIS A 163 19.87 0.90 -7.51
C HIS A 163 20.49 1.10 -6.15
N LYS A 164 21.77 1.48 -6.14
CA LYS A 164 22.51 1.69 -4.89
C LYS A 164 21.88 2.80 -4.04
N HIS A 165 21.37 3.86 -4.67
CA HIS A 165 20.67 4.93 -3.97
C HIS A 165 19.46 4.38 -3.19
N PHE A 166 18.59 3.61 -3.84
CA PHE A 166 17.42 3.01 -3.19
C PHE A 166 17.79 1.88 -2.22
N GLU A 167 18.82 1.08 -2.51
CA GLU A 167 19.31 0.04 -1.60
C GLU A 167 19.82 0.65 -0.29
N ASP A 168 20.62 1.72 -0.37
CA ASP A 168 21.10 2.44 0.82
C ASP A 168 19.92 3.10 1.56
N MET A 169 18.99 3.73 0.83
CA MET A 169 17.85 4.43 1.41
C MET A 169 16.87 3.50 2.14
N ILE A 170 16.58 2.33 1.56
CA ILE A 170 15.58 1.40 2.11
C ILE A 170 16.25 0.41 3.07
N PHE A 171 17.38 -0.19 2.68
CA PHE A 171 18.00 -1.33 3.36
C PHE A 171 19.37 -1.03 4.01
N GLY A 172 19.88 0.20 3.87
CA GLY A 172 21.22 0.56 4.33
C GLY A 172 21.38 0.49 5.85
N ASP A 173 22.43 -0.16 6.33
CA ASP A 173 22.74 -0.23 7.77
C ASP A 173 23.32 1.08 8.33
N ASN A 174 23.83 1.96 7.44
CA ASN A 174 24.53 3.20 7.79
C ASN A 174 23.83 4.45 7.22
N GLY A 175 22.53 4.34 6.96
CA GLY A 175 21.75 5.41 6.32
C GLY A 175 22.08 5.56 4.84
N TYR A 176 21.66 6.69 4.28
CA TYR A 176 21.90 7.06 2.89
C TYR A 176 22.36 8.51 2.78
N GLU A 177 22.92 8.86 1.63
CA GLU A 177 23.39 10.22 1.35
C GLU A 177 22.20 11.10 0.95
N GLY A 178 22.09 12.26 1.58
CA GLY A 178 21.13 13.32 1.23
C GLY A 178 21.61 14.16 0.05
N PRO A 179 20.74 15.02 -0.50
CA PRO A 179 21.01 15.77 -1.73
C PRO A 179 22.18 16.76 -1.62
N ASN A 180 22.50 17.25 -0.41
CA ASN A 180 23.64 18.14 -0.16
C ASN A 180 24.79 17.44 0.59
N GLY A 181 24.86 16.11 0.53
CA GLY A 181 25.90 15.31 1.19
C GLY A 181 25.64 15.05 2.68
N GLU A 182 24.44 15.37 3.19
CA GLU A 182 24.00 14.96 4.52
C GLU A 182 23.93 13.43 4.62
N ARG A 183 23.82 12.91 5.84
CA ARG A 183 23.52 11.49 6.08
C ARG A 183 22.14 11.38 6.70
N PHE A 184 21.23 10.72 6.00
CA PHE A 184 19.86 10.49 6.44
C PHE A 184 19.68 9.05 6.92
N THR A 185 18.73 8.88 7.84
CA THR A 185 18.33 7.57 8.37
C THR A 185 17.63 6.76 7.29
N SER A 186 18.09 5.53 7.04
CA SER A 186 17.41 4.61 6.13
C SER A 186 16.10 4.09 6.72
N MET A 187 15.20 3.59 5.88
CA MET A 187 13.95 2.97 6.35
C MET A 187 14.23 1.80 7.31
N LYS A 188 15.22 0.95 7.00
CA LYS A 188 15.67 -0.14 7.89
C LYS A 188 16.12 0.37 9.26
N GLN A 189 16.91 1.44 9.31
CA GLN A 189 17.35 2.03 10.57
C GLN A 189 16.16 2.58 11.37
N TYR A 190 15.26 3.31 10.70
CA TYR A 190 14.05 3.85 11.32
C TYR A 190 13.23 2.73 11.99
N TYR A 191 12.91 1.65 11.28
CA TYR A 191 12.13 0.55 11.84
C TYR A 191 12.86 -0.21 12.94
N LYS A 192 14.19 -0.40 12.80
CA LYS A 192 15.01 -1.01 13.86
C LYS A 192 14.98 -0.19 15.15
N GLU A 193 15.01 1.15 15.03
CA GLU A 193 14.90 2.06 16.17
C GLU A 193 13.49 2.02 16.78
N GLN A 194 12.44 2.18 15.97
CA GLN A 194 11.05 2.19 16.43
C GLN A 194 10.64 0.87 17.09
N SER A 195 11.14 -0.26 16.59
CA SER A 195 10.81 -1.59 17.13
C SER A 195 11.71 -2.01 18.30
N GLY A 196 12.68 -1.18 18.70
CA GLY A 196 13.72 -1.56 19.68
C GLY A 196 14.53 -2.78 19.26
N GLY A 197 14.71 -2.99 17.96
CA GLY A 197 15.46 -4.11 17.38
C GLY A 197 14.65 -5.39 17.13
N SER A 198 13.36 -5.45 17.49
CA SER A 198 12.50 -6.63 17.26
C SER A 198 12.04 -6.84 15.81
N LEU A 199 12.23 -5.86 14.91
CA LEU A 199 11.93 -5.93 13.50
C LEU A 199 13.21 -5.65 12.70
N ASN A 200 13.50 -6.50 11.72
CA ASN A 200 14.63 -6.34 10.82
C ASN A 200 14.16 -6.41 9.38
N ILE A 201 14.37 -5.32 8.65
CA ILE A 201 13.98 -5.21 7.25
C ILE A 201 15.17 -5.59 6.36
N LYS A 202 14.89 -6.47 5.41
CA LYS A 202 15.77 -6.86 4.31
C LYS A 202 14.99 -6.74 3.01
N GLY A 203 15.68 -6.88 1.88
CA GLY A 203 15.00 -6.87 0.60
C GLY A 203 15.97 -6.74 -0.55
N LYS A 204 15.40 -6.45 -1.72
CA LYS A 204 16.15 -6.25 -2.95
C LYS A 204 15.48 -5.21 -3.81
N VAL A 205 16.30 -4.37 -4.43
CA VAL A 205 15.90 -3.46 -5.49
C VAL A 205 16.13 -4.14 -6.84
N ALA A 206 15.15 -4.05 -7.73
CA ALA A 206 15.19 -4.64 -9.08
C ALA A 206 14.68 -3.63 -10.12
N GLY A 207 15.03 -3.81 -11.39
CA GLY A 207 14.70 -2.86 -12.48
C GLY A 207 15.95 -2.12 -12.94
N TRP A 208 15.89 -0.90 -13.47
CA TRP A 208 14.71 -0.17 -13.92
C TRP A 208 14.00 -0.94 -15.04
N TYR A 209 12.73 -1.27 -14.84
CA TYR A 209 11.92 -1.91 -15.87
C TYR A 209 11.11 -0.87 -16.64
N THR A 210 11.29 -0.84 -17.96
CA THR A 210 10.47 0.01 -18.82
C THR A 210 9.10 -0.60 -19.04
N LEU A 211 8.07 0.09 -18.55
CA LEU A 211 6.68 -0.17 -18.87
C LEU A 211 6.39 0.16 -20.33
N SER A 212 5.45 -0.57 -20.93
CA SER A 212 5.19 -0.57 -22.37
C SER A 212 4.47 0.68 -22.88
N ASN A 213 3.85 1.47 -21.99
CA ASN A 213 3.11 2.68 -22.35
C ASN A 213 3.74 3.93 -21.74
N ASP A 214 3.25 5.07 -22.22
CA ASP A 214 3.63 6.40 -21.77
C ASP A 214 3.11 6.65 -20.35
N ALA A 215 3.74 7.54 -19.58
CA ALA A 215 3.36 7.83 -18.18
C ALA A 215 1.86 8.16 -18.03
N ALA A 216 1.33 8.97 -18.96
CA ALA A 216 -0.08 9.35 -19.02
C ALA A 216 -1.06 8.16 -19.19
N TYR A 217 -0.61 7.03 -19.73
CA TYR A 217 -1.46 5.83 -19.80
C TYR A 217 -1.81 5.29 -18.40
N TYR A 218 -0.87 5.43 -17.46
CA TYR A 218 -0.97 4.93 -16.10
C TYR A 218 -1.47 6.01 -15.12
N GLY A 219 -0.85 7.21 -15.12
CA GLY A 219 -1.10 8.25 -14.14
C GLY A 219 -2.16 9.29 -14.50
N ALA A 220 -2.47 9.51 -15.79
CA ALA A 220 -3.36 10.64 -16.13
C ALA A 220 -4.80 10.47 -15.61
N LYS A 221 -5.42 11.60 -15.25
CA LYS A 221 -6.84 11.68 -14.90
C LYS A 221 -7.75 11.09 -15.99
N LYS A 222 -8.65 10.20 -15.59
CA LYS A 222 -9.66 9.61 -16.48
C LYS A 222 -11.07 9.71 -15.88
N GLY A 223 -11.83 10.68 -16.38
CA GLY A 223 -13.15 10.98 -15.82
C GLY A 223 -13.02 11.54 -14.41
N SER A 224 -13.63 10.88 -13.43
CA SER A 224 -13.49 11.23 -12.00
C SER A 224 -12.30 10.56 -11.30
N SER A 225 -11.60 9.66 -12.00
CA SER A 225 -10.45 8.92 -11.48
C SER A 225 -9.17 9.74 -11.58
N ASN A 226 -8.44 9.91 -10.48
CA ASN A 226 -7.18 10.66 -10.44
C ASN A 226 -6.08 9.98 -11.24
N ASP A 227 -5.79 8.71 -10.95
CA ASP A 227 -4.94 7.89 -11.83
C ASP A 227 -5.79 7.02 -12.76
N ALA A 228 -5.35 6.78 -13.98
CA ALA A 228 -6.08 5.91 -14.91
C ALA A 228 -5.88 4.42 -14.60
N ARG A 229 -4.62 3.97 -14.39
CA ARG A 229 -4.22 2.55 -14.42
C ARG A 229 -2.98 2.21 -13.56
N PRO A 230 -2.88 2.63 -12.28
CA PRO A 230 -1.71 2.34 -11.45
C PRO A 230 -1.52 0.82 -11.21
N ARG A 231 -2.61 0.06 -11.03
CA ARG A 231 -2.56 -1.42 -10.94
C ARG A 231 -1.93 -2.09 -12.16
N ASN A 232 -2.09 -1.50 -13.35
CA ASN A 232 -1.47 -2.03 -14.57
C ASN A 232 0.04 -1.81 -14.55
N ALA A 233 0.50 -0.65 -14.06
CA ALA A 233 1.92 -0.40 -13.89
C ALA A 233 2.55 -1.45 -12.98
N VAL A 234 1.91 -1.74 -11.83
CA VAL A 234 2.37 -2.77 -10.88
C VAL A 234 2.33 -4.18 -11.46
N ALA A 235 1.24 -4.56 -12.12
CA ALA A 235 1.11 -5.88 -12.74
C ALA A 235 2.17 -6.11 -13.83
N GLU A 236 2.43 -5.09 -14.64
CA GLU A 236 3.46 -5.11 -15.68
C GLU A 236 4.88 -5.15 -15.09
N ALA A 237 5.14 -4.38 -14.02
CA ALA A 237 6.39 -4.42 -13.27
C ALA A 237 6.70 -5.84 -12.77
N LEU A 238 5.70 -6.51 -12.16
CA LEU A 238 5.82 -7.89 -11.70
C LEU A 238 6.07 -8.87 -12.86
N ALA A 239 5.39 -8.69 -13.98
CA ALA A 239 5.58 -9.53 -15.16
C ALA A 239 6.97 -9.34 -15.82
N LEU A 240 7.57 -8.17 -15.68
CA LEU A 240 8.95 -7.89 -16.09
C LEU A 240 9.95 -8.46 -15.09
N ALA A 241 9.73 -8.27 -13.78
CA ALA A 241 10.55 -8.82 -12.71
C ALA A 241 10.61 -10.35 -12.73
N ALA A 242 9.50 -11.02 -13.07
CA ALA A 242 9.44 -12.48 -13.24
C ALA A 242 10.37 -13.01 -14.35
N LYS A 243 10.81 -12.15 -15.28
CA LYS A 243 11.74 -12.50 -16.36
C LYS A 243 13.18 -12.11 -16.04
N ASP A 244 13.42 -11.36 -14.96
CA ASP A 244 14.77 -10.97 -14.55
C ASP A 244 15.47 -12.16 -13.88
N PRO A 245 16.57 -12.70 -14.46
CA PRO A 245 17.31 -13.81 -13.87
C PRO A 245 17.97 -13.47 -12.54
N ASN A 246 18.06 -12.20 -12.17
CA ASN A 246 18.62 -11.77 -10.89
C ASN A 246 17.60 -11.80 -9.76
N ILE A 247 16.31 -12.02 -10.02
CA ILE A 247 15.27 -12.03 -9.01
C ILE A 247 14.72 -13.44 -8.81
N ASN A 248 14.72 -13.86 -7.55
CA ASN A 248 14.05 -15.07 -7.11
C ASN A 248 12.84 -14.68 -6.26
N LEU A 249 11.64 -14.80 -6.82
CA LEU A 249 10.41 -14.40 -6.13
C LEU A 249 10.17 -15.19 -4.83
N ALA A 250 10.72 -16.40 -4.70
CA ALA A 250 10.67 -17.20 -3.48
C ALA A 250 11.29 -16.50 -2.26
N ASP A 251 12.18 -15.53 -2.49
CA ASP A 251 12.85 -14.79 -1.41
C ASP A 251 11.90 -13.80 -0.71
N PHE A 252 10.76 -13.48 -1.33
CA PHE A 252 9.78 -12.50 -0.86
C PHE A 252 8.41 -13.11 -0.53
N ASP A 253 8.33 -14.44 -0.41
CA ASP A 253 7.19 -15.20 0.06
C ASP A 253 7.68 -16.05 1.24
N LYS A 254 7.46 -15.55 2.46
CA LYS A 254 7.92 -16.12 3.73
C LYS A 254 6.81 -16.23 4.76
N THR A 255 5.70 -15.52 4.58
CA THR A 255 4.63 -15.43 5.59
C THR A 255 3.24 -15.51 4.98
N ASP A 256 2.42 -16.39 5.53
CA ASP A 256 0.99 -16.45 5.26
C ASP A 256 0.28 -15.38 6.08
N ARG A 257 0.36 -14.12 5.64
CA ARG A 257 -0.23 -12.96 6.33
C ARG A 257 -1.74 -13.09 6.57
N TYR A 258 -2.40 -13.95 5.80
CA TYR A 258 -3.84 -14.13 5.83
C TYR A 258 -4.27 -15.56 6.14
N ASP A 259 -3.42 -16.41 6.69
CA ASP A 259 -3.74 -17.82 7.02
C ASP A 259 -4.60 -18.47 5.92
N LEU A 260 -4.11 -18.39 4.68
CA LEU A 260 -4.83 -18.77 3.46
C LEU A 260 -5.23 -20.24 3.47
N ASP A 261 -4.43 -21.12 4.09
CA ASP A 261 -4.76 -22.54 4.23
C ASP A 261 -5.52 -22.89 5.53
N GLY A 262 -5.53 -21.98 6.52
CA GLY A 262 -6.34 -22.08 7.73
C GLY A 262 -5.75 -22.97 8.80
N ASP A 263 -4.43 -23.20 8.78
CA ASP A 263 -3.74 -24.05 9.76
C ASP A 263 -3.25 -23.26 11.00
N GLY A 264 -3.30 -21.93 10.95
CA GLY A 264 -2.93 -21.01 12.02
C GLY A 264 -1.44 -20.67 12.09
N ASN A 265 -0.62 -21.10 11.13
CA ASN A 265 0.81 -20.84 11.06
C ASN A 265 1.15 -19.73 10.06
N LEU A 266 1.24 -18.48 10.55
CA LEU A 266 1.56 -17.31 9.72
C LEU A 266 3.04 -17.21 9.30
N ASN A 267 3.90 -18.14 9.73
CA ASN A 267 5.34 -18.12 9.46
C ASN A 267 5.73 -19.18 8.42
N GLU A 268 4.94 -19.31 7.36
CA GLU A 268 5.21 -20.16 6.22
C GLU A 268 4.84 -19.45 4.91
N PRO A 269 5.41 -19.85 3.76
CA PRO A 269 5.04 -19.28 2.48
C PRO A 269 3.62 -19.69 2.04
N ASP A 270 2.87 -18.75 1.47
CA ASP A 270 1.51 -18.97 0.95
C ASP A 270 1.42 -18.84 -0.58
N GLY A 271 2.55 -18.55 -1.24
CA GLY A 271 2.63 -18.31 -2.66
C GLY A 271 2.35 -16.86 -3.07
N VAL A 272 2.19 -15.93 -2.12
CA VAL A 272 1.95 -14.50 -2.33
C VAL A 272 3.19 -13.72 -1.91
N ILE A 273 3.59 -12.72 -2.70
CA ILE A 273 4.66 -11.80 -2.30
C ILE A 273 4.23 -11.04 -1.03
N ASP A 274 5.00 -11.18 0.04
CA ASP A 274 4.70 -10.65 1.38
C ASP A 274 4.59 -9.13 1.37
N HIS A 275 5.58 -8.45 0.77
CA HIS A 275 5.76 -6.99 0.81
C HIS A 275 6.29 -6.50 -0.55
N LEU A 276 5.51 -5.68 -1.24
CA LEU A 276 5.82 -5.16 -2.58
C LEU A 276 5.80 -3.64 -2.59
N MET A 277 6.95 -3.05 -2.95
CA MET A 277 7.10 -1.63 -3.22
C MET A 277 7.41 -1.42 -4.70
N VAL A 278 6.72 -0.48 -5.34
CA VAL A 278 7.00 -0.08 -6.73
C VAL A 278 7.41 1.39 -6.73
N LEU A 279 8.59 1.70 -7.27
CA LEU A 279 9.04 3.08 -7.41
C LEU A 279 8.98 3.47 -8.88
N HIS A 280 8.22 4.50 -9.22
CA HIS A 280 8.08 4.96 -10.61
C HIS A 280 8.97 6.16 -10.91
N ALA A 281 9.45 6.27 -12.15
CA ALA A 281 10.24 7.42 -12.59
C ALA A 281 9.45 8.74 -12.46
N GLY A 282 10.16 9.83 -12.14
CA GLY A 282 9.58 11.16 -11.99
C GLY A 282 9.04 11.47 -10.59
N VAL A 283 8.58 12.71 -10.43
CA VAL A 283 7.98 13.25 -9.20
C VAL A 283 6.51 12.82 -9.11
N GLY A 284 6.03 12.52 -7.90
CA GLY A 284 4.63 12.15 -7.64
C GLY A 284 3.67 13.31 -7.89
N GLU A 285 2.43 13.01 -8.30
CA GLU A 285 1.43 14.06 -8.56
C GLU A 285 1.09 14.87 -7.29
N GLU A 286 1.15 14.23 -6.11
CA GLU A 286 0.99 14.87 -4.81
C GLU A 286 2.04 15.96 -4.55
N ALA A 287 3.18 15.90 -5.24
CA ALA A 287 4.26 16.87 -5.22
C ALA A 287 4.35 17.69 -6.54
N GLY A 288 3.24 17.79 -7.28
CA GLY A 288 3.13 18.60 -8.50
C GLY A 288 3.67 17.93 -9.77
N GLY A 289 4.01 16.65 -9.70
CA GLY A 289 4.30 15.78 -10.85
C GLY A 289 5.54 16.14 -11.68
N GLY A 290 6.33 17.15 -11.27
CA GLY A 290 7.52 17.60 -11.99
C GLY A 290 7.27 17.81 -13.49
N SER A 291 8.10 17.22 -14.33
CA SER A 291 7.93 17.26 -15.80
C SER A 291 6.70 16.52 -16.33
N LEU A 292 6.11 15.59 -15.56
CA LEU A 292 4.92 14.83 -15.94
C LEU A 292 3.61 15.58 -15.61
N GLY A 293 3.65 16.48 -14.62
CA GLY A 293 2.47 17.20 -14.13
C GLY A 293 1.36 16.24 -13.70
N SER A 294 0.13 16.53 -14.09
CA SER A 294 -1.06 15.70 -13.80
C SER A 294 -1.12 14.36 -14.55
N ASN A 295 -0.04 13.99 -15.27
CA ASN A 295 0.14 12.64 -15.82
C ASN A 295 1.02 11.75 -14.92
N ALA A 296 1.62 12.31 -13.87
CA ALA A 296 2.32 11.54 -12.84
C ALA A 296 1.33 10.66 -12.08
N ILE A 297 1.83 9.59 -11.46
CA ILE A 297 1.01 8.78 -10.55
C ILE A 297 0.98 9.50 -9.20
N TRP A 298 -0.18 9.50 -8.54
CA TRP A 298 -0.30 9.90 -7.14
C TRP A 298 0.14 8.76 -6.23
N SER A 299 1.05 9.01 -5.28
CA SER A 299 1.57 8.01 -4.36
C SER A 299 0.51 7.32 -3.50
N HIS A 300 0.55 5.99 -3.39
CA HIS A 300 -0.42 5.27 -2.57
C HIS A 300 -0.07 3.82 -2.22
N ARG A 301 -0.62 3.35 -1.09
CA ARG A 301 -0.89 1.93 -0.81
C ARG A 301 -2.24 1.47 -1.35
N TRP A 302 -2.26 0.36 -2.08
CA TRP A 302 -3.51 -0.29 -2.51
C TRP A 302 -3.37 -1.81 -2.64
N ASN A 303 -4.36 -2.44 -3.25
CA ASN A 303 -4.29 -3.84 -3.67
C ASN A 303 -4.59 -3.95 -5.17
N LEU A 304 -4.13 -5.02 -5.80
CA LEU A 304 -4.33 -5.31 -7.21
C LEU A 304 -5.79 -5.61 -7.59
N GLY A 305 -6.77 -5.48 -6.69
CA GLY A 305 -8.19 -5.75 -6.96
C GLY A 305 -8.58 -7.22 -6.85
N GLY A 306 -7.59 -8.07 -6.54
CA GLY A 306 -7.69 -9.52 -6.39
C GLY A 306 -6.28 -10.12 -6.37
N MET A 307 -6.18 -11.41 -6.05
CA MET A 307 -4.90 -12.13 -6.13
C MET A 307 -4.42 -12.16 -7.58
N TYR A 308 -3.39 -11.38 -7.89
CA TYR A 308 -2.82 -11.30 -9.23
C TYR A 308 -1.83 -12.43 -9.43
N LYS A 309 -2.05 -13.24 -10.46
CA LYS A 309 -1.14 -14.32 -10.82
C LYS A 309 0.05 -13.74 -11.60
N ILE A 310 1.26 -13.80 -11.04
CA ILE A 310 2.46 -13.31 -11.72
C ILE A 310 2.77 -14.22 -12.92
N PRO A 311 2.73 -13.71 -14.17
CA PRO A 311 2.86 -14.54 -15.37
C PRO A 311 4.17 -15.34 -15.40
N GLY A 312 4.08 -16.62 -15.76
CA GLY A 312 5.26 -17.49 -15.90
C GLY A 312 5.84 -18.03 -14.59
N THR A 313 5.20 -17.80 -13.44
CA THR A 313 5.69 -18.22 -12.12
C THR A 313 4.62 -18.96 -11.33
N GLU A 314 4.96 -19.51 -10.15
CA GLU A 314 4.01 -20.07 -9.18
C GLU A 314 3.50 -19.06 -8.14
N TYR A 315 4.04 -17.84 -8.13
CA TYR A 315 3.71 -16.77 -7.20
C TYR A 315 2.52 -15.89 -7.61
N TYR A 316 1.97 -15.19 -6.62
CA TYR A 316 0.91 -14.20 -6.72
C TYR A 316 1.33 -12.89 -6.03
N ALA A 317 0.64 -11.80 -6.34
CA ALA A 317 0.76 -10.54 -5.60
C ALA A 317 -0.63 -10.00 -5.27
N TYR A 318 -0.74 -9.21 -4.20
CA TYR A 318 -2.01 -8.64 -3.78
C TYR A 318 -1.88 -7.18 -3.33
N ASP A 319 -1.33 -6.94 -2.16
CA ASP A 319 -1.06 -5.59 -1.65
C ASP A 319 0.21 -5.03 -2.28
N TYR A 320 0.23 -3.71 -2.49
CA TYR A 320 1.40 -2.99 -3.01
C TYR A 320 1.40 -1.54 -2.51
N THR A 321 2.57 -0.92 -2.50
CA THR A 321 2.75 0.53 -2.46
C THR A 321 3.36 1.01 -3.78
N ILE A 322 3.04 2.24 -4.19
CA ILE A 322 3.62 2.85 -5.38
C ILE A 322 3.99 4.30 -5.09
N GLU A 323 5.28 4.61 -5.22
CA GLU A 323 5.88 5.88 -4.79
C GLU A 323 6.80 6.44 -5.89
N PRO A 324 7.12 7.75 -5.89
CA PRO A 324 7.95 8.36 -6.92
C PRO A 324 9.43 8.10 -6.72
N GLU A 325 10.18 8.38 -7.79
CA GLU A 325 11.64 8.27 -7.85
C GLU A 325 12.34 9.20 -6.85
N ASP A 326 11.75 10.36 -6.55
CA ASP A 326 12.26 11.31 -5.57
C ASP A 326 11.71 11.10 -4.14
N GLY A 327 11.03 9.99 -3.90
CA GLY A 327 10.55 9.62 -2.57
C GLY A 327 11.68 9.55 -1.54
N ALA A 328 11.49 10.21 -0.39
CA ALA A 328 12.41 10.11 0.73
C ALA A 328 12.11 8.86 1.59
N ALA A 329 13.09 8.43 2.40
CA ALA A 329 12.92 7.28 3.29
C ALA A 329 11.69 7.37 4.22
N GLY A 330 11.25 8.59 4.58
CA GLY A 330 10.06 8.81 5.39
C GLY A 330 8.75 8.40 4.69
N VAL A 331 8.63 8.65 3.38
CA VAL A 331 7.47 8.23 2.57
C VAL A 331 7.42 6.71 2.51
N PHE A 332 8.54 6.06 2.18
CA PHE A 332 8.60 4.60 2.14
C PHE A 332 8.33 3.97 3.51
N ALA A 333 8.79 4.61 4.59
CA ALA A 333 8.52 4.15 5.95
C ALA A 333 7.04 4.27 6.33
N HIS A 334 6.38 5.37 5.94
CA HIS A 334 4.96 5.60 6.16
C HIS A 334 4.11 4.51 5.46
N GLU A 335 4.37 4.30 4.18
CA GLU A 335 3.62 3.36 3.34
C GLU A 335 3.84 1.90 3.76
N PHE A 336 5.06 1.55 4.15
CA PHE A 336 5.31 0.26 4.77
C PHE A 336 4.58 0.09 6.11
N GLY A 337 4.32 1.17 6.85
CA GLY A 337 3.53 1.14 8.07
C GLY A 337 2.10 0.67 7.81
N HIS A 338 1.48 1.12 6.71
CA HIS A 338 0.18 0.61 6.26
C HIS A 338 0.22 -0.85 5.87
N ASP A 339 1.33 -1.30 5.29
CA ASP A 339 1.51 -2.70 4.96
C ASP A 339 1.63 -3.57 6.22
N LEU A 340 2.22 -3.06 7.31
CA LEU A 340 2.16 -3.70 8.62
C LEU A 340 0.77 -3.67 9.28
N GLY A 341 -0.19 -2.96 8.68
CA GLY A 341 -1.59 -2.87 9.12
C GLY A 341 -1.89 -1.65 10.00
N LEU A 342 -1.01 -0.65 10.06
CA LEU A 342 -1.27 0.60 10.79
C LEU A 342 -2.19 1.51 9.96
N PRO A 343 -3.19 2.17 10.58
CA PRO A 343 -3.99 3.19 9.91
C PRO A 343 -3.25 4.52 9.85
N ASP A 344 -3.69 5.40 8.96
CA ASP A 344 -3.36 6.82 9.04
C ASP A 344 -3.89 7.46 10.33
N GLU A 345 -3.06 8.27 10.98
CA GLU A 345 -3.41 8.98 12.21
C GLU A 345 -3.76 10.47 11.99
N TYR A 346 -3.51 11.01 10.79
CA TYR A 346 -3.93 12.35 10.41
C TYR A 346 -5.42 12.36 9.98
N ASP A 347 -5.97 13.57 9.77
CA ASP A 347 -7.33 13.72 9.26
C ASP A 347 -7.39 13.29 7.78
N THR A 348 -7.68 12.01 7.54
CA THR A 348 -7.93 11.40 6.23
C THR A 348 -9.27 11.84 5.61
N GLY A 349 -10.10 12.55 6.38
CA GLY A 349 -11.42 13.00 5.98
C GLY A 349 -11.39 14.40 5.37
N ALA A 350 -12.30 14.61 4.42
CA ALA A 350 -12.68 15.89 3.80
C ALA A 350 -13.20 16.96 4.79
N THR A 351 -12.77 16.98 6.05
CA THR A 351 -13.21 17.95 7.07
C THR A 351 -12.74 19.37 6.72
N ARG A 352 -11.66 19.53 5.94
CA ARG A 352 -11.24 20.83 5.39
C ARG A 352 -12.02 21.27 4.14
N CYS A 353 -12.62 20.34 3.40
CA CYS A 353 -13.38 20.67 2.19
C CYS A 353 -14.82 21.15 2.45
N ASN A 354 -15.24 21.14 3.72
CA ASN A 354 -16.52 21.69 4.17
C ASN A 354 -16.39 23.02 4.92
N MET A 355 -15.32 23.80 4.68
CA MET A 355 -15.37 25.23 5.02
C MET A 355 -16.32 25.96 4.05
N LYS A 356 -17.63 25.84 4.29
CA LYS A 356 -18.51 26.97 4.02
C LYS A 356 -17.92 28.14 4.78
N SER A 357 -17.58 29.20 4.07
CA SER A 357 -17.18 30.51 4.60
C SER A 357 -17.89 30.78 5.93
N ILE A 358 -17.15 30.77 7.03
CA ILE A 358 -17.61 31.44 8.24
C ILE A 358 -17.27 32.91 8.01
N ALA A 359 -18.23 33.62 7.43
CA ALA A 359 -18.41 35.06 7.55
C ALA A 359 -19.75 35.29 8.24
#